data_AF-A0A0G3I5I9-F1
#
_entry.id   AF-A0A0G3I5I9-F1
#
_cell.length_a   1.000
_cell.length_b   1.000
_cell.length_c   1.000
_cell.angle_alpha   90.00
_cell.angle_beta   90.00
_cell.angle_gamma   90.00
#
_symmetry.space_group_name_H-M   'P 1'
#
loop_
_entity.id
_entity.type
_entity.pdbx_description
1 polymer ?
#
loop_
_entity_poly.entity_id
_entity_poly.type
_entity_poly.pdbx_seq_one_letter_code
_entity_poly.pdbx_strand_id
1 'polypeptide(L)' 'MILSKYDLNKIADVSIKKNVMIEISKDGQCIRIYPEFDSNKNEEPDYIL' A
#
# COMPACT_ATOMS: atom_id res chain seq x y z
N MET A 1 14.24 -10.56 -2.69
CA MET A 1 13.20 -11.62 -2.62
C MET A 1 11.94 -10.99 -3.19
N ILE A 2 11.60 -11.30 -4.44
CA ILE A 2 10.48 -10.65 -5.13
C ILE A 2 9.17 -11.23 -4.57
N LEU A 3 8.26 -10.37 -4.11
CA LEU A 3 6.94 -10.79 -3.63
C LEU A 3 6.13 -11.38 -4.79
N SER A 4 5.50 -12.53 -4.55
CA SER A 4 4.62 -13.12 -5.56
C SER A 4 3.30 -12.34 -5.65
N LYS A 5 2.59 -12.48 -6.78
CA LYS A 5 1.25 -11.91 -6.94
C LYS A 5 0.29 -12.33 -5.82
N TYR A 6 0.44 -13.57 -5.33
CA TYR A 6 -0.37 -14.09 -4.23
C TYR A 6 -0.09 -13.36 -2.91
N ASP A 7 1.17 -13.05 -2.64
CA ASP A 7 1.57 -12.30 -1.44
C ASP A 7 1.08 -10.84 -1.51
N LEU A 8 1.20 -10.21 -2.68
CA LEU A 8 0.70 -8.85 -2.91
C LEU A 8 -0.81 -8.75 -2.70
N ASN A 9 -1.58 -9.75 -3.17
CA ASN A 9 -3.02 -9.80 -2.95
C ASN A 9 -3.38 -9.88 -1.45
N LYS A 10 -2.67 -10.72 -0.68
CA LYS A 10 -2.87 -10.80 0.77
C LYS A 10 -2.56 -9.49 1.48
N ILE A 11 -1.47 -8.83 1.08
CA ILE A 11 -1.08 -7.54 1.64
C ILE A 11 -2.16 -6.50 1.34
N ALA A 12 -2.67 -6.45 0.10
CA ALA A 12 -3.76 -5.55 -0.27
C ALA A 12 -5.03 -5.79 0.56
N ASP A 13 -5.46 -7.04 0.72
CA ASP A 13 -6.66 -7.39 1.50
C ASP A 13 -6.55 -6.92 2.97
N VAL A 14 -5.38 -7.15 3.59
CA VAL A 14 -5.13 -6.71 4.98
C VAL A 14 -5.07 -5.19 5.06
N SER A 15 -4.47 -4.53 4.06
CA SER A 15 -4.31 -3.08 4.02
C SER A 15 -5.65 -2.37 3.95
N ILE A 16 -6.57 -2.85 3.10
CA ILE A 16 -7.94 -2.35 3.00
C ILE A 16 -8.68 -2.53 4.33
N LYS A 17 -8.62 -3.73 4.93
CA LYS A 17 -9.30 -4.01 6.20
C LYS A 17 -8.80 -3.13 7.36
N LYS A 18 -7.52 -2.74 7.31
CA LYS A 18 -6.88 -1.90 8.32
C LYS A 18 -6.91 -0.41 7.98
N ASN A 19 -7.46 -0.05 6.83
CA ASN A 19 -7.51 1.33 6.32
C ASN A 19 -6.11 1.97 6.28
N VAL A 20 -5.14 1.24 5.72
CA VAL A 20 -3.75 1.67 5.57
C VAL A 20 -3.34 1.55 4.11
N MET A 21 -2.46 2.42 3.65
CA MET A 21 -1.77 2.26 2.36
C MET A 21 -0.33 1.82 2.61
N ILE A 22 0.15 0.85 1.85
CA ILE A 22 1.52 0.34 1.96
C ILE A 22 2.22 0.55 0.63
N GLU A 23 3.33 1.26 0.67
CA GLU A 23 4.21 1.47 -0.47
C GLU A 23 5.28 0.38 -0.48
N ILE A 24 5.38 -0.36 -1.58
CA ILE A 24 6.27 -1.50 -1.74
C ILE A 24 7.22 -1.23 -2.91
N SER A 25 8.51 -1.49 -2.73
CA SER A 25 9.51 -1.38 -3.77
C SER A 25 9.32 -2.44 -4.86
N LYS A 26 9.93 -2.22 -6.03
CA LYS A 26 9.95 -3.24 -7.11
C LYS A 26 10.50 -4.59 -6.67
N ASP A 27 11.36 -4.60 -5.65
CA ASP A 27 11.97 -5.80 -5.10
C ASP A 27 11.14 -6.45 -3.97
N GLY A 28 9.96 -5.91 -3.67
CA GLY A 28 9.06 -6.44 -2.65
C GLY A 28 9.36 -5.98 -1.22
N GLN A 29 10.20 -4.96 -1.03
CA GLN A 29 10.46 -4.40 0.29
C GLN A 29 9.43 -3.33 0.65
N CYS A 30 8.93 -3.34 1.88
CA CYS A 30 8.06 -2.28 2.38
C CYS A 30 8.87 -0.99 2.52
N ILE A 31 8.49 0.05 1.78
CA ILE A 31 9.11 1.38 1.82
C ILE A 31 8.45 2.21 2.92
N ARG A 32 7.11 2.24 2.94
CA ARG A 32 6.35 3.11 3.84
C ARG A 32 4.95 2.58 4.10
N ILE A 33 4.43 2.85 5.30
CA ILE A 33 3.05 2.56 5.70
C ILE A 33 2.39 3.90 6.05
N TYR A 34 1.27 4.19 5.41
CA TYR A 34 0.45 5.35 5.66
C TYR A 34 -0.76 4.91 6.52
N PRO A 35 -0.74 5.17 7.85
CA PRO A 35 -1.88 4.90 8.70
C PRO A 35 -3.03 5.86 8.36
N GLU A 36 -4.27 5.35 8.38
CA GLU A 36 -5.50 6.13 8.12
C GLU A 36 -5.65 6.60 6.67
N PHE A 37 -5.31 5.74 5.72
CA PHE A 37 -5.58 5.98 4.30
C PHE A 37 -7.09 5.88 4.04
N ASP A 38 -7.78 7.01 3.97
CA ASP A 38 -9.20 7.06 3.68
C ASP A 38 -9.44 6.92 2.17
N SER A 39 -9.83 5.73 1.71
CA SER A 39 -10.09 5.47 0.29
C SER A 39 -11.27 6.29 -0.29
N ASN A 40 -12.11 6.92 0.55
CA ASN A 40 -13.17 7.83 0.08
C ASN A 40 -12.65 9.24 -0.16
N LYS A 41 -11.56 9.62 0.52
CA LYS A 41 -10.72 10.71 0.07
C LYS A 41 -9.89 10.16 -1.06
N ASN A 42 -10.44 10.22 -2.26
CA ASN A 42 -9.70 10.10 -3.51
C ASN A 42 -8.75 11.31 -3.66
N GLU A 43 -7.98 11.61 -2.62
CA GLU A 43 -6.76 12.39 -2.69
C GLU A 43 -5.82 11.46 -3.43
N GLU A 44 -5.65 11.71 -4.73
CA GLU A 44 -4.38 11.39 -5.37
C GLU A 44 -3.29 11.73 -4.35
N PRO A 45 -2.34 10.82 -4.05
CA PRO A 45 -1.24 11.20 -3.18
C PRO A 45 -0.71 12.51 -3.74
N ASP A 46 -0.75 13.57 -2.93
CA ASP A 46 -0.26 14.88 -3.31
C ASP A 46 1.22 14.69 -3.65
N TYR A 47 1.51 14.40 -4.92
CA TYR A 47 2.82 14.45 -5.50
C TYR A 47 3.17 15.93 -5.55
N ILE A 48 3.63 16.43 -4.42
CA ILE A 48 4.34 17.70 -4.36
C ILE A 48 5.73 17.43 -4.97
N LEU A 49 5.79 17.66 -6.28
CA LEU A 49 6.96 17.85 -7.17
C LEU A 49 8.09 16.80 -7.13
#